data_AF-U1NIY7-F1
#
_entry.id   AF-U1NIY7-F1
#
_cell.length_a   1.000
_cell.length_b   1.000
_cell.length_c   1.000
_cell.angle_alpha   90.00
_cell.angle_beta   90.00
_cell.angle_gamma   90.00
#
_symmetry.space_group_name_H-M   'P 1'
#
loop_
_entity.id
_entity.type
_entity.pdbx_description
1 polymer ?
#
loop_
_entity_poly.entity_id
_entity_poly.type
_entity_poly.pdbx_seq_one_letter_code
_entity_poly.pdbx_strand_id
1 'polypeptide(L)'
;MFGGDGEFRDLLAAIGWGFAPRIIVPLVGGITAFVFVSGTNFSDPQQARQLAQMTTTGTVGMINHVVNAGTFIWAGWVWTHAVARVRNISTQNAAIVVGAVVVIQILVNVGLSILSASLL
;
A
#
# COMPACT_ATOMS: atom_id res chain seq x y z
N MET A 1 0.58 -20.98 -21.18
CA MET A 1 1.05 -19.60 -21.46
C MET A 1 -0.15 -18.80 -21.92
N PHE A 2 -0.54 -17.77 -21.19
CA PHE A 2 -1.66 -16.91 -21.59
C PHE A 2 -1.14 -15.89 -22.62
N GLY A 3 -1.31 -16.22 -23.91
CA GLY A 3 -0.97 -15.34 -25.04
C GLY A 3 -2.01 -14.24 -25.15
N GLY A 4 -1.56 -13.00 -25.33
CA GLY A 4 -2.44 -11.84 -25.43
C GLY A 4 -1.84 -10.78 -26.33
N ASP A 5 -2.68 -10.18 -27.16
CA ASP A 5 -2.30 -9.52 -28.42
C ASP A 5 -2.12 -7.99 -28.33
N GLY A 6 -2.33 -7.38 -27.16
CA GLY A 6 -2.23 -5.93 -27.00
C GLY A 6 -0.80 -5.39 -26.93
N GLU A 7 -0.62 -4.13 -27.36
CA GLU A 7 0.65 -3.42 -27.26
C GLU A 7 1.04 -3.18 -25.80
N PHE A 8 2.33 -3.38 -25.51
CA PHE A 8 2.91 -3.12 -24.19
C PHE A 8 2.71 -1.68 -23.71
N ARG A 9 2.67 -0.71 -24.64
CA ARG A 9 2.42 0.71 -24.35
C ARG A 9 1.06 0.94 -23.71
N ASP A 10 0.00 0.33 -24.24
CA ASP A 10 -1.35 0.47 -23.72
C ASP A 10 -1.49 -0.20 -22.36
N LEU A 11 -0.78 -1.32 -22.17
CA LEU A 11 -0.71 -1.99 -20.88
C LEU A 11 -0.05 -1.08 -19.83
N LEU A 12 1.09 -0.45 -20.15
CA LEU A 12 1.76 0.50 -19.26
C LEU A 12 0.87 1.70 -18.91
N ALA A 13 0.21 2.28 -19.91
CA ALA A 13 -0.72 3.40 -19.70
C ALA A 13 -1.87 3.03 -18.76
N ALA A 14 -2.43 1.83 -18.92
CA ALA A 14 -3.52 1.33 -18.08
C ALA A 14 -3.05 0.96 -16.66
N ILE A 15 -1.91 0.29 -16.52
CA ILE A 15 -1.34 -0.11 -15.23
C ILE A 15 -0.91 1.11 -14.40
N GLY A 16 -0.50 2.22 -15.06
CA GLY A 16 -0.14 3.48 -14.42
C GLY A 16 -1.21 4.00 -13.44
N TRP A 17 -2.49 3.78 -13.74
CA TRP A 17 -3.60 4.17 -12.87
C TRP A 17 -3.66 3.41 -11.54
N GLY A 18 -3.03 2.23 -11.45
CA GLY A 18 -2.91 1.50 -10.18
C GLY A 18 -2.01 2.23 -9.18
N PHE A 19 -1.17 3.15 -9.64
CA PHE A 19 -0.31 3.97 -8.78
C PHE A 19 -0.96 5.27 -8.32
N ALA A 20 -2.13 5.65 -8.89
CA ALA A 20 -2.81 6.89 -8.58
C ALA A 20 -3.02 7.16 -7.06
N PRO A 21 -3.49 6.20 -6.24
CA PRO A 21 -3.71 6.46 -4.82
C PRO A 21 -2.41 6.49 -4.00
N ARG A 22 -1.23 6.22 -4.57
CA ARG A 22 0.02 6.20 -3.80
C ARG A 22 0.38 7.56 -3.19
N ILE A 23 -0.15 8.66 -3.74
CA ILE A 23 -0.01 9.99 -3.15
C ILE A 23 -0.74 10.11 -1.80
N ILE A 24 -1.74 9.28 -1.53
CA ILE A 24 -2.57 9.35 -0.32
C ILE A 24 -1.75 8.92 0.91
N VAL A 25 -0.91 7.90 0.77
CA VAL A 25 -0.11 7.36 1.88
C VAL A 25 0.79 8.41 2.53
N PRO A 26 1.67 9.14 1.81
CA PRO A 26 2.50 10.17 2.43
C PRO A 26 1.70 11.38 2.92
N LEU A 27 0.55 11.70 2.32
CA LEU A 27 -0.33 12.77 2.82
C LEU A 27 -0.94 12.41 4.17
N VAL A 28 -1.52 11.21 4.30
CA VAL A 28 -2.07 10.73 5.58
C VAL A 28 -0.97 10.59 6.62
N GLY A 29 0.18 10.01 6.24
CA GLY A 29 1.32 9.87 7.13
C GLY A 29 1.85 11.21 7.62
N GLY A 30 1.96 12.21 6.73
CA GLY A 30 2.41 13.56 7.05
C GLY A 30 1.44 14.32 7.96
N ILE A 31 0.13 14.26 7.67
CA ILE A 31 -0.90 14.87 8.52
C ILE A 31 -0.88 14.24 9.91
N THR A 32 -0.84 12.91 9.98
CA THR A 32 -0.82 12.18 11.24
C THR A 32 0.44 12.56 12.03
N ALA A 33 1.61 12.50 11.41
CA ALA A 33 2.87 12.91 12.05
C ALA A 33 2.81 14.35 12.58
N PHE A 34 2.29 15.30 11.78
CA PHE A 34 2.16 16.69 12.20
C PHE A 34 1.27 16.84 13.44
N VAL A 35 0.11 16.19 13.48
CA VAL A 35 -0.81 16.24 14.64
C VAL A 35 -0.14 15.71 15.91
N PHE A 36 0.56 14.59 15.84
CA PHE A 36 1.18 13.99 17.03
C PHE A 36 2.46 14.71 17.47
N VAL A 37 3.29 15.16 16.52
CA VAL A 37 4.51 15.92 16.83
C VAL A 37 4.18 17.29 17.42
N SER A 38 3.18 17.99 16.88
CA SER A 38 2.79 19.33 17.36
C SER A 38 2.23 19.31 18.79
N GLY A 39 1.66 18.19 19.23
CA GLY A 39 1.17 18.00 20.60
C GLY A 39 2.20 17.47 21.60
N THR A 40 3.44 17.17 21.18
CA THR A 40 4.44 16.51 22.03
C THR A 40 5.42 17.51 22.64
N ASN A 41 5.58 17.48 23.97
CA ASN A 41 6.68 18.19 24.62
C ASN A 41 7.96 17.35 24.61
N PHE A 42 8.91 17.70 23.74
CA PHE A 42 10.18 16.98 23.61
C PHE A 42 11.16 17.20 24.78
N SER A 43 10.91 18.20 25.64
CA SER A 43 11.67 18.35 26.89
C SER A 43 11.27 17.32 27.95
N ASP A 44 10.14 16.63 27.77
CA ASP A 44 9.71 15.51 28.60
C ASP A 44 10.12 14.18 27.95
N PRO A 45 11.08 13.43 28.51
CA PRO A 45 11.54 12.16 27.97
C PRO A 45 10.44 11.09 27.90
N GLN A 46 9.39 11.17 28.73
CA GLN A 46 8.30 10.21 28.69
C GLN A 46 7.41 10.44 27.47
N GLN A 47 7.04 11.68 27.18
CA GLN A 47 6.25 12.03 25.99
C GLN A 47 7.00 11.70 24.70
N ALA A 48 8.30 11.97 24.63
CA ALA A 48 9.11 11.62 23.48
C ALA A 48 9.15 10.09 23.22
N ARG A 49 9.25 9.27 24.28
CA ARG A 49 9.19 7.80 24.16
C ARG A 49 7.79 7.31 23.77
N GLN A 50 6.75 7.94 24.30
CA GLN A 50 5.37 7.58 24.00
C GLN A 50 5.04 7.85 22.52
N LEU A 51 5.50 8.98 21.98
CA LEU A 51 5.38 9.29 20.55
C LEU A 51 6.10 8.26 19.68
N ALA A 52 7.32 7.87 20.07
CA ALA A 52 8.09 6.84 19.35
C ALA A 52 7.34 5.50 19.31
N GLN A 53 6.77 5.07 20.44
CA GLN A 53 5.95 3.85 20.53
C GLN A 53 4.65 3.94 19.73
N MET A 54 3.96 5.08 19.76
CA MET A 54 2.72 5.27 18.97
C MET A 54 2.98 5.16 17.46
N THR A 55 4.17 5.55 17.02
CA THR A 55 4.57 5.54 15.61
C THR A 55 4.96 4.14 15.13
N THR A 56 5.54 3.31 15.99
CA THR A 56 6.02 1.96 15.64
C THR A 56 5.01 0.85 15.88
N THR A 57 4.29 0.87 17.01
CA THR A 57 3.41 -0.24 17.44
C THR A 57 1.99 0.22 17.77
N GLY A 58 1.74 1.53 17.79
CA GLY A 58 0.46 2.12 18.17
C GLY A 58 -0.48 2.44 17.01
N THR A 59 -1.50 3.26 17.32
CA THR A 59 -2.60 3.64 16.43
C THR A 59 -2.13 4.27 15.11
N VAL A 60 -1.04 5.03 15.13
CA VAL A 60 -0.49 5.70 13.93
C VAL A 60 0.06 4.69 12.94
N GLY A 61 0.80 3.69 13.42
CA GLY A 61 1.31 2.59 12.59
C GLY A 61 0.17 1.82 11.92
N MET A 62 -0.88 1.49 12.69
CA MET A 62 -2.05 0.78 12.18
C MET A 62 -2.81 1.56 11.09
N ILE A 63 -3.01 2.87 11.27
CA ILE A 63 -3.65 3.73 10.26
C ILE A 63 -2.86 3.69 8.95
N ASN A 64 -1.53 3.86 9.02
CA ASN A 64 -0.66 3.82 7.84
C ASN A 64 -0.73 2.47 7.13
N HIS A 65 -0.76 1.35 7.87
CA HIS A 65 -0.89 0.02 7.31
C HIS A 65 -2.22 -0.20 6.58
N VAL A 66 -3.33 0.24 7.17
CA VAL A 66 -4.67 0.14 6.55
C VAL A 66 -4.75 0.96 5.27
N VAL A 67 -4.26 2.20 5.29
CA VAL A 67 -4.24 3.06 4.10
C VAL A 67 -3.37 2.43 3.02
N ASN A 68 -2.18 1.93 3.37
CA ASN A 68 -1.28 1.28 2.42
C ASN A 68 -1.91 0.02 1.80
N ALA A 69 -2.52 -0.85 2.61
CA ALA A 69 -3.25 -2.01 2.13
C ALA A 69 -4.39 -1.64 1.17
N GLY A 70 -5.16 -0.60 1.48
CA GLY A 70 -6.19 -0.05 0.60
C GLY A 70 -5.64 0.37 -0.76
N THR A 71 -4.46 0.99 -0.81
CA THR A 71 -3.82 1.35 -2.09
C THR A 71 -3.39 0.13 -2.92
N PHE A 72 -2.95 -0.96 -2.27
CA PHE A 72 -2.64 -2.21 -2.98
C PHE A 72 -3.88 -2.91 -3.51
N ILE A 73 -4.99 -2.87 -2.77
CA ILE A 73 -6.29 -3.39 -3.22
C ILE A 73 -6.76 -2.63 -4.46
N TRP A 74 -6.68 -1.30 -4.44
CA TRP A 74 -6.94 -0.47 -5.63
C TRP A 74 -6.06 -0.89 -6.80
N ALA A 75 -4.76 -0.98 -6.59
CA ALA A 75 -3.80 -1.37 -7.62
C ALA A 75 -4.18 -2.74 -8.22
N GLY A 76 -4.51 -3.72 -7.38
CA GLY A 76 -4.96 -5.03 -7.83
C GLY A 76 -6.21 -5.00 -8.68
N TRP A 77 -7.21 -4.20 -8.30
CA TRP A 77 -8.42 -4.03 -9.10
C TRP A 77 -8.12 -3.40 -10.46
N VAL A 78 -7.36 -2.29 -10.51
CA VAL A 78 -6.98 -1.63 -11.77
C VAL A 78 -6.15 -2.54 -12.65
N TRP A 79 -5.11 -3.16 -12.11
CA TRP A 79 -4.21 -4.03 -12.86
C TRP A 79 -4.92 -5.26 -13.41
N THR A 80 -5.86 -5.83 -12.67
CA THR A 80 -6.68 -6.97 -13.14
C THR A 80 -7.45 -6.60 -14.39
N HIS A 81 -8.15 -5.46 -14.38
CA HIS A 81 -8.94 -5.01 -15.52
C HIS A 81 -8.07 -4.53 -16.69
N ALA A 82 -6.93 -3.90 -16.41
CA ALA A 82 -5.96 -3.48 -17.40
C ALA A 82 -5.38 -4.70 -18.15
N VAL A 83 -4.91 -5.71 -17.41
CA VAL A 83 -4.35 -6.93 -17.99
C VAL A 83 -5.41 -7.70 -18.76
N ALA A 84 -6.62 -7.86 -18.21
CA ALA A 84 -7.72 -8.55 -18.89
C ALA A 84 -8.06 -7.88 -20.22
N ARG A 85 -8.23 -6.54 -20.21
CA ARG A 85 -8.61 -5.78 -21.41
C ARG A 85 -7.51 -5.71 -22.46
N VAL A 86 -6.28 -5.37 -22.06
CA VAL A 86 -5.19 -5.15 -23.02
C VAL A 86 -4.66 -6.47 -23.56
N ARG A 87 -4.56 -7.51 -22.73
CA ARG A 87 -4.09 -8.83 -23.18
C ARG A 87 -5.23 -9.72 -23.71
N ASN A 88 -6.46 -9.22 -23.73
CA ASN A 88 -7.63 -9.94 -24.23
C ASN A 88 -7.79 -11.34 -23.60
N ILE A 89 -7.57 -11.44 -22.28
CA ILE A 89 -7.74 -12.67 -21.51
C ILE A 89 -8.91 -12.53 -20.54
N SER A 90 -9.43 -13.65 -20.04
CA SER A 90 -10.50 -13.61 -19.04
C SER A 90 -10.05 -12.86 -17.77
N THR A 91 -10.98 -12.11 -17.18
CA THR A 91 -10.75 -11.38 -15.92
C THR A 91 -10.29 -12.32 -14.81
N GLN A 92 -10.76 -13.58 -14.81
CA GLN A 92 -10.33 -14.60 -13.86
C GLN A 92 -8.84 -14.94 -14.02
N ASN A 93 -8.36 -15.17 -15.25
CA ASN A 93 -6.94 -15.45 -15.50
C ASN A 93 -6.07 -14.23 -15.15
N ALA A 94 -6.52 -13.02 -15.47
CA ALA A 94 -5.84 -11.79 -15.09
C ALA A 94 -5.77 -11.64 -13.56
N ALA A 95 -6.86 -11.93 -12.85
CA ALA A 95 -6.94 -11.82 -11.40
C ALA A 95 -6.01 -12.82 -10.68
N ILE A 96 -5.79 -14.01 -11.23
CA ILE A 96 -4.83 -14.97 -10.67
C ILE A 96 -3.40 -14.41 -10.73
N VAL A 97 -3.00 -13.88 -11.89
CA VAL A 97 -1.66 -13.33 -12.10
C VAL A 97 -1.45 -12.07 -11.27
N VAL A 98 -2.39 -11.13 -11.32
CA VAL A 98 -2.32 -9.87 -10.60
C VAL A 98 -2.47 -10.09 -9.09
N GLY A 99 -3.36 -11.00 -8.68
CA GLY A 99 -3.60 -11.36 -7.29
C GLY A 99 -2.34 -11.86 -6.60
N ALA A 100 -1.55 -12.72 -7.27
CA ALA A 100 -0.25 -13.16 -6.74
C ALA A 100 0.69 -11.98 -6.46
N VAL A 101 0.79 -11.03 -7.40
CA VAL A 101 1.63 -9.83 -7.24
C VAL A 101 1.15 -8.96 -6.07
N VAL A 102 -0.16 -8.73 -5.97
CA VAL A 102 -0.76 -7.88 -4.92
C VAL A 102 -0.60 -8.51 -3.54
N VAL A 103 -0.83 -9.82 -3.42
CA VAL A 103 -0.65 -10.57 -2.16
C VAL A 103 0.79 -10.47 -1.70
N ILE A 104 1.77 -10.65 -2.59
CA ILE A 104 3.20 -10.48 -2.25
C ILE A 104 3.47 -9.05 -1.80
N GLN A 105 2.93 -8.03 -2.48
CA GLN A 105 3.12 -6.64 -2.07
C GLN A 105 2.54 -6.35 -0.67
N ILE A 106 1.36 -6.86 -0.36
CA ILE A 106 0.74 -6.70 0.96
C ILE A 106 1.57 -7.43 2.02
N LEU A 107 2.00 -8.67 1.78
CA LEU A 107 2.81 -9.43 2.72
C LEU A 107 4.14 -8.73 3.04
N VAL A 108 4.83 -8.20 2.02
CA VAL A 108 6.12 -7.54 2.18
C VAL A 108 5.99 -6.15 2.83
N ASN A 109 4.98 -5.36 2.46
CA ASN A 109 4.89 -3.95 2.88
C ASN A 109 3.98 -3.71 4.10
N VAL A 110 3.15 -4.69 4.45
CA VAL A 110 2.22 -4.60 5.58
C VAL A 110 2.47 -5.76 6.54
N GLY A 111 2.46 -7.00 6.06
CA GLY A 111 2.66 -8.19 6.89
C GLY A 111 4.01 -8.20 7.62
N LEU A 112 5.10 -8.00 6.89
CA LEU A 112 6.45 -7.97 7.45
C LEU A 112 6.63 -6.81 8.45
N SER A 113 6.06 -5.65 8.14
CA SER A 113 6.13 -4.48 9.03
C SER A 113 5.39 -4.73 10.35
N ILE A 114 4.19 -5.31 10.31
CA ILE A 114 3.44 -5.69 11.51
C ILE A 114 4.20 -6.74 12.33
N LEU A 115 4.77 -7.76 11.67
CA LEU A 115 5.60 -8.77 12.34
C LEU A 115 6.80 -8.14 13.04
N SER A 116 7.51 -7.23 12.37
CA SER A 116 8.66 -6.54 12.96
C SER A 116 8.26 -5.66 14.16
N ALA A 117 7.09 -5.03 14.10
CA ALA A 117 6.55 -4.24 15.20
C ALA A 117 6.17 -5.10 16.42
N SER A 118 5.72 -6.34 16.20
CA SER A 118 5.36 -7.26 17.29
C SER A 118 6.54 -7.89 18.02
N LEU A 119 7.76 -7.76 17.49
CA LEU A 119 8.99 -8.32 18.06
C LEU A 119 9.81 -7.29 18.87
N LEU A 120 9.35 -6.04 18.95
CA LEU A 120 9.98 -4.92 19.67
C LEU A 120 9.19 -4.57 20.93
#